data_AF-A0A6A7B1F4-F1
#
_entry.id   AF-A0A6A7B1F4-F1
#
_cell.length_a   1.000
_cell.length_b   1.000
_cell.length_c   1.000
_cell.angle_alpha   90.00
_cell.angle_beta   90.00
_cell.angle_gamma   90.00
#
_symmetry.space_group_name_H-M   'P 1'
#
loop_
_entity.id
_entity.type
_entity.pdbx_description
1 polymer ?
#
loop_
_entity_poly.entity_id
_entity_poly.type
_entity_poly.pdbx_seq_one_letter_code
_entity_poly.pdbx_strand_id
1 'polypeptide(L)'
;MDDLPSEKGIHQWSHVDQFPEHLKKYWFQRFKIWSKYDNGIWMTEDAWFGVTPEPIANKIAAHIAESAPKTSTTIIDVFAGVGGNAIALARSGRWDRVFAIEKDAKTLKCAKHNAEVYGVASKIFWLQGDCFEVMGRFLGVAGLVVFASPPWGGTEYTSSNIFDLTQMQPYNLDKLYTSFTKYTKELVLYLPRNSDLNQIARYGGGGGGEEQAKKKLEVAHYAIMGASKALCVYFGGFEFDMVEEDEEMGASRVSG
;
A
#
# COMPACT_ATOMS: atom_id res chain seq x y z
N MET A 1 4.33 -0.65 29.75
CA MET A 1 5.68 -0.07 29.88
C MET A 1 5.66 1.14 29.00
N ASP A 2 5.68 2.33 29.60
CA ASP A 2 5.67 3.61 28.91
C ASP A 2 7.07 3.89 28.36
N ASP A 3 7.48 3.08 27.37
CA ASP A 3 8.72 3.36 26.65
C ASP A 3 8.44 4.56 25.74
N LEU A 4 8.86 5.74 26.20
CA LEU A 4 8.96 6.92 25.36
C LEU A 4 10.19 6.77 24.45
N PRO A 5 10.14 7.29 23.21
CA PRO A 5 11.26 7.19 22.31
C PRO A 5 12.45 8.01 22.85
N SER A 6 13.57 7.34 23.10
CA SER A 6 14.80 7.98 23.59
C SER A 6 15.72 8.48 22.46
N GLU A 7 15.48 8.03 21.23
CA GLU A 7 16.33 8.28 20.08
C GLU A 7 15.89 9.52 19.31
N LYS A 8 16.83 10.45 19.05
CA LYS A 8 16.56 11.68 18.29
C LYS A 8 16.02 11.37 16.89
N GLY A 9 14.89 11.98 16.54
CA GLY A 9 14.19 11.81 15.26
C GLY A 9 13.07 10.78 15.31
N ILE A 10 12.87 10.11 16.45
CA ILE A 10 11.68 9.30 16.74
C ILE A 10 10.87 10.06 17.78
N HIS A 11 9.57 10.21 17.52
CA HIS A 11 8.70 11.07 18.32
C HIS A 11 7.40 10.35 18.67
N GLN A 12 6.91 10.64 19.88
CA GLN A 12 5.57 10.35 20.34
C GLN A 12 4.97 11.67 20.84
N TRP A 13 4.24 12.36 19.97
CA TRP A 13 3.63 13.64 20.31
C TRP A 13 2.27 13.44 20.98
N SER A 14 2.14 13.87 22.24
CA SER A 14 0.89 13.78 23.01
C SER A 14 0.07 15.07 23.02
N HIS A 15 0.69 16.21 22.70
CA HIS A 15 0.03 17.51 22.65
C HIS A 15 0.36 18.28 21.36
N VAL A 16 -0.58 19.10 20.91
CA VAL A 16 -0.45 19.90 19.68
C VAL A 16 0.74 20.86 19.73
N ASP A 17 1.08 21.37 20.90
CA ASP A 17 2.18 22.33 21.08
C ASP A 17 3.57 21.70 20.94
N GLN A 18 3.64 20.36 21.05
CA GLN A 18 4.87 19.59 20.77
C GLN A 18 5.01 19.27 19.28
N PHE A 19 3.92 19.38 18.52
CA PHE A 19 3.85 18.96 17.13
C PHE A 19 4.45 20.02 16.21
N PRO A 20 5.37 19.66 15.28
CA PRO A 20 6.01 20.63 14.40
C PRO A 20 4.99 21.44 13.59
N GLU A 21 5.19 22.76 13.49
CA GLU A 21 4.27 23.70 12.84
C GLU A 21 3.88 23.24 11.42
N HIS A 22 4.88 22.85 10.63
CA HIS A 22 4.71 22.41 9.25
C HIS A 22 3.94 21.09 9.10
N LEU A 23 3.78 20.33 10.19
CA LEU A 23 3.01 19.09 10.22
C LEU A 23 1.62 19.27 10.86
N LYS A 24 1.30 20.40 11.51
CA LYS A 24 0.06 20.57 12.30
C LYS A 24 -1.23 20.16 11.57
N LYS A 25 -1.30 20.25 10.24
CA LYS A 25 -2.42 19.73 9.45
C LYS A 25 -2.70 18.22 9.66
N TYR A 26 -1.68 17.43 9.98
CA TYR A 26 -1.76 16.00 10.27
C TYR A 26 -2.20 15.72 11.71
N TRP A 27 -1.89 16.60 12.66
CA TRP A 27 -2.32 16.48 14.05
C TRP A 27 -3.84 16.31 14.17
N PHE A 28 -4.61 17.13 13.43
CA PHE A 28 -6.07 17.07 13.42
C PHE A 28 -6.64 15.84 12.70
N GLN A 29 -5.79 15.09 11.99
CA GLN A 29 -6.14 13.87 11.27
C GLN A 29 -5.53 12.62 11.91
N ARG A 30 -4.76 12.75 13.00
CA ARG A 30 -3.95 11.67 13.58
C ARG A 30 -4.75 10.41 13.91
N PHE A 31 -5.99 10.55 14.39
CA PHE A 31 -6.86 9.39 14.68
C PHE A 31 -7.42 8.69 13.43
N LYS A 32 -7.43 9.37 12.29
CA LYS A 32 -7.73 8.76 10.99
C LYS A 32 -6.51 8.05 10.41
N ILE A 33 -5.32 8.51 10.76
CA ILE A 33 -4.06 7.90 10.36
C ILE A 33 -3.81 6.66 11.22
N TRP A 34 -4.02 6.79 12.53
CA TRP A 34 -3.85 5.76 13.54
C TRP A 34 -5.01 5.79 14.54
N SER A 35 -5.91 4.80 14.48
CA SER A 35 -7.00 4.68 15.46
C SER A 35 -6.48 4.53 16.89
N LYS A 36 -5.30 3.93 17.07
CA LYS A 36 -4.61 3.76 18.36
C LYS A 36 -3.57 4.85 18.66
N TYR A 37 -3.69 6.05 18.09
CA TYR A 37 -2.69 7.10 18.24
C TYR A 37 -2.28 7.35 19.70
N ASP A 38 -3.27 7.49 20.60
CA ASP A 38 -3.06 7.77 22.02
C ASP A 38 -2.51 6.57 22.81
N ASN A 39 -2.41 5.39 22.19
CA ASN A 39 -1.78 4.20 22.79
C ASN A 39 -0.25 4.20 22.61
N GLY A 40 0.33 5.34 22.22
CA GLY A 40 1.77 5.54 22.14
C GLY A 40 2.37 5.29 20.76
N ILE A 41 1.73 5.75 19.69
CA ILE A 41 2.29 5.61 18.33
C ILE A 41 3.56 6.44 18.16
N TRP A 42 4.58 5.82 17.56
CA TRP A 42 5.85 6.44 17.23
C TRP A 42 5.92 6.82 15.76
N MET A 43 6.47 8.00 15.49
CA MET A 43 6.55 8.59 14.16
C MET A 43 7.90 9.30 13.98
N THR A 44 8.43 9.25 12.76
CA THR A 44 9.41 10.24 12.28
C THR A 44 8.64 11.40 11.64
N GLU A 45 9.26 12.58 11.49
CA GLU A 45 8.61 13.73 10.83
C GLU A 45 8.23 13.40 9.37
N ASP A 46 9.16 12.81 8.61
CA ASP A 46 8.96 12.47 7.20
C ASP A 46 7.82 11.46 6.98
N ALA A 47 7.63 10.54 7.94
CA ALA A 47 6.60 9.51 7.82
C ALA A 47 5.18 10.06 7.77
N TRP A 48 4.92 11.26 8.31
CA TRP A 48 3.59 11.87 8.25
C TRP A 48 3.13 12.19 6.83
N PHE A 49 4.06 12.41 5.90
CA PHE A 49 3.71 12.70 4.52
C PHE A 49 3.32 11.44 3.73
N GLY A 50 3.88 10.29 4.10
CA GLY A 50 3.72 9.04 3.34
C GLY A 50 2.85 7.97 4.01
N VAL A 51 2.58 8.06 5.31
CA VAL A 51 1.78 7.05 6.02
C VAL A 51 0.37 6.97 5.43
N THR A 52 -0.02 5.77 5.00
CA THR A 52 -1.37 5.51 4.51
C THR A 52 -2.36 5.59 5.67
N PRO A 53 -3.44 6.40 5.58
CA PRO A 53 -4.44 6.46 6.63
C PRO A 53 -5.06 5.07 6.92
N GLU A 54 -5.24 4.73 8.20
CA GLU A 54 -5.66 3.39 8.62
C GLU A 54 -6.90 2.84 7.88
N PRO A 55 -8.00 3.60 7.66
CA PRO A 55 -9.14 3.10 6.91
C PRO A 55 -8.81 2.66 5.48
N ILE A 56 -7.88 3.37 4.83
CA ILE A 56 -7.42 3.06 3.47
C ILE A 56 -6.53 1.81 3.52
N ALA A 57 -5.56 1.76 4.44
CA ALA A 57 -4.67 0.61 4.61
C ALA A 57 -5.47 -0.68 4.91
N ASN A 58 -6.49 -0.61 5.77
CA ASN A 58 -7.37 -1.73 6.07
C ASN A 58 -8.16 -2.19 4.84
N LYS A 59 -8.68 -1.27 4.03
CA LYS A 59 -9.43 -1.63 2.82
C LYS A 59 -8.53 -2.20 1.71
N ILE A 60 -7.30 -1.70 1.59
CA ILE A 60 -6.26 -2.29 0.73
C ILE A 60 -5.97 -3.72 1.19
N ALA A 61 -5.70 -3.91 2.48
CA ALA A 61 -5.41 -5.23 3.03
C ALA A 61 -6.56 -6.23 2.81
N ALA A 62 -7.81 -5.79 2.97
CA ALA A 62 -8.99 -6.60 2.67
C ALA A 62 -9.06 -6.99 1.18
N HIS A 63 -8.93 -6.01 0.27
CA HIS A 63 -8.94 -6.28 -1.17
C HIS A 63 -7.87 -7.29 -1.58
N ILE A 64 -6.62 -7.08 -1.15
CA ILE A 64 -5.53 -8.02 -1.45
C ILE A 64 -5.83 -9.40 -0.86
N ALA A 65 -6.34 -9.47 0.38
CA ALA A 65 -6.60 -10.74 1.04
C ALA A 65 -7.72 -11.56 0.35
N GLU A 66 -8.75 -10.87 -0.12
CA GLU A 66 -9.91 -11.45 -0.81
C GLU A 66 -9.53 -11.91 -2.21
N SER A 67 -8.86 -11.06 -2.99
CA SER A 67 -8.62 -11.27 -4.42
C SER A 67 -7.33 -11.99 -4.76
N ALA A 68 -6.32 -12.04 -3.88
CA ALA A 68 -5.06 -12.72 -4.18
C ALA A 68 -5.25 -14.23 -4.40
N PRO A 69 -4.47 -14.87 -5.30
CA PRO A 69 -4.46 -16.31 -5.48
C PRO A 69 -4.34 -17.06 -4.15
N LYS A 70 -5.16 -18.09 -3.93
CA LYS A 70 -5.16 -18.85 -2.67
C LYS A 70 -3.84 -19.58 -2.41
N THR A 71 -3.07 -19.87 -3.47
CA THR A 71 -1.72 -20.45 -3.39
C THR A 71 -0.65 -19.46 -2.90
N SER A 72 -0.93 -18.15 -2.93
CA SER A 72 -0.04 -17.14 -2.36
C SER A 72 -0.28 -17.03 -0.85
N THR A 73 0.76 -17.28 -0.05
CA THR A 73 0.64 -17.31 1.42
C THR A 73 1.54 -16.31 2.11
N THR A 74 2.47 -15.68 1.38
CA THR A 74 3.40 -14.69 1.91
C THR A 74 3.20 -13.36 1.19
N ILE A 75 3.10 -12.27 1.95
CA ILE A 75 3.09 -10.91 1.40
C ILE A 75 4.31 -10.13 1.87
N ILE A 76 4.85 -9.29 0.99
CA ILE A 76 5.99 -8.42 1.26
C ILE A 76 5.56 -6.98 1.02
N ASP A 77 5.51 -6.17 2.08
CA ASP A 77 5.45 -4.71 1.99
C ASP A 77 6.87 -4.19 1.77
N VAL A 78 7.17 -3.75 0.54
CA VAL A 78 8.55 -3.39 0.14
C VAL A 78 8.90 -1.93 0.45
N PHE A 79 7.94 -1.12 0.92
CA PHE A 79 8.13 0.28 1.33
C PHE A 79 7.35 0.54 2.63
N ALA A 80 7.74 -0.15 3.70
CA ALA A 80 6.91 -0.29 4.89
C ALA A 80 6.69 1.03 5.66
N GLY A 81 7.62 1.99 5.58
CA GLY A 81 7.57 3.23 6.34
C GLY A 81 7.41 2.94 7.83
N VAL A 82 6.53 3.68 8.49
CA VAL A 82 6.16 3.48 9.91
C VAL A 82 5.16 2.33 10.13
N GLY A 83 4.96 1.47 9.13
CA GLY A 83 4.24 0.20 9.27
C GLY A 83 2.74 0.25 9.02
N GLY A 84 2.17 1.35 8.51
CA GLY A 84 0.70 1.48 8.33
C GLY A 84 0.09 0.34 7.50
N ASN A 85 0.64 0.08 6.30
CA ASN A 85 0.17 -1.01 5.43
C ASN A 85 0.57 -2.38 5.98
N ALA A 86 1.83 -2.58 6.38
CA ALA A 86 2.29 -3.83 7.01
C ALA A 86 1.42 -4.29 8.20
N ILE A 87 1.00 -3.36 9.07
CA ILE A 87 0.09 -3.65 10.19
C ILE A 87 -1.29 -4.06 9.70
N ALA A 88 -1.87 -3.35 8.72
CA ALA A 88 -3.15 -3.72 8.13
C ALA A 88 -3.10 -5.10 7.45
N LEU A 89 -2.04 -5.39 6.71
CA LEU A 89 -1.78 -6.69 6.08
C LEU A 89 -1.71 -7.80 7.13
N ALA A 90 -0.98 -7.60 8.23
CA ALA A 90 -0.90 -8.58 9.32
C ALA A 90 -2.26 -8.79 10.01
N ARG A 91 -3.03 -7.71 10.22
CA ARG A 91 -4.37 -7.78 10.83
C ARG A 91 -5.42 -8.47 9.96
N SER A 92 -5.21 -8.56 8.65
CA SER A 92 -6.13 -9.28 7.75
C SER A 92 -6.26 -10.77 8.08
N GLY A 93 -5.25 -11.36 8.74
CA GLY A 93 -5.23 -12.79 9.08
C GLY A 93 -5.07 -13.74 7.90
N ARG A 94 -4.92 -13.24 6.66
CA ARG A 94 -4.83 -14.03 5.43
C ARG A 94 -3.45 -14.67 5.20
N TRP A 95 -2.40 -14.04 5.72
CA TRP A 95 -1.02 -14.38 5.36
C TRP A 95 -0.37 -15.24 6.43
N ASP A 96 0.32 -16.30 6.00
CA ASP A 96 1.17 -17.09 6.90
C ASP A 96 2.34 -16.25 7.40
N ARG A 97 2.87 -15.39 6.51
CA ARG A 97 3.99 -14.49 6.80
C ARG A 97 3.77 -13.13 6.13
N VAL A 98 4.00 -12.06 6.88
CA VAL A 98 4.12 -10.70 6.37
C VAL A 98 5.58 -10.28 6.50
N PHE A 99 6.25 -9.97 5.40
CA PHE A 99 7.55 -9.31 5.43
C PHE A 99 7.36 -7.82 5.20
N ALA A 100 8.18 -7.01 5.85
CA ALA A 100 8.14 -5.56 5.72
C ALA A 100 9.56 -5.01 5.59
N ILE A 101 9.84 -4.32 4.49
CA ILE A 101 11.15 -3.74 4.18
C ILE A 101 11.11 -2.24 4.38
N GLU A 102 12.04 -1.71 5.16
CA GLU A 102 12.24 -0.27 5.32
C GLU A 102 13.73 0.06 5.30
N LYS A 103 14.10 1.12 4.59
CA LYS A 103 15.49 1.54 4.39
C LYS A 103 16.01 2.31 5.60
N ASP A 104 15.21 3.23 6.13
CA ASP A 104 15.60 4.07 7.26
C ASP A 104 15.43 3.34 8.61
N ALA A 105 16.51 3.27 9.38
CA ALA A 105 16.55 2.53 10.64
C ALA A 105 15.55 3.07 11.68
N LYS A 106 15.38 4.40 11.72
CA LYS A 106 14.51 5.06 12.71
C LYS A 106 13.05 4.84 12.38
N THR A 107 12.70 5.01 11.12
CA THR A 107 11.37 4.72 10.58
C THR A 107 11.00 3.26 10.80
N LEU A 108 11.94 2.33 10.58
CA LEU A 108 11.74 0.91 10.88
C LEU A 108 11.51 0.65 12.38
N LYS A 109 12.24 1.35 13.26
CA LYS A 109 12.06 1.24 14.71
C LYS A 109 10.67 1.73 15.14
N CYS A 110 10.18 2.84 14.58
CA CYS A 110 8.79 3.26 14.73
C CYS A 110 7.81 2.17 14.26
N ALA A 111 8.05 1.57 13.10
CA ALA A 111 7.16 0.55 12.54
C ALA A 111 7.03 -0.69 13.44
N LYS A 112 8.15 -1.16 14.00
CA LYS A 112 8.19 -2.28 14.96
C LYS A 112 7.36 -1.96 16.20
N HIS A 113 7.60 -0.81 16.82
CA HIS A 113 6.85 -0.34 17.99
C HIS A 113 5.35 -0.20 17.69
N ASN A 114 5.00 0.41 16.56
CA ASN A 114 3.60 0.58 16.16
C ASN A 114 2.92 -0.79 15.98
N ALA A 115 3.62 -1.79 15.44
CA ALA A 115 3.07 -3.15 15.34
C ALA A 115 2.85 -3.82 16.70
N GLU A 116 3.63 -3.49 17.73
CA GLU A 116 3.40 -3.91 19.11
C GLU A 116 2.13 -3.27 19.69
N VAL A 117 1.96 -1.95 19.49
CA VAL A 117 0.73 -1.21 19.88
C VAL A 117 -0.52 -1.83 19.25
N TYR A 118 -0.42 -2.29 18.00
CA TYR A 118 -1.50 -2.97 17.29
C TYR A 118 -1.64 -4.46 17.61
N GLY A 119 -0.69 -5.07 18.35
CA GLY A 119 -0.73 -6.47 18.77
C GLY A 119 -0.39 -7.47 17.66
N VAL A 120 0.31 -7.04 16.61
CA VAL A 120 0.67 -7.87 15.44
C VAL A 120 2.17 -8.02 15.20
N ALA A 121 3.00 -7.55 16.13
CA ALA A 121 4.46 -7.60 16.01
C ALA A 121 5.01 -9.01 15.67
N SER A 122 4.42 -10.07 16.24
CA SER A 122 4.83 -11.46 16.01
C SER A 122 4.47 -12.00 14.61
N LYS A 123 3.66 -11.28 13.84
CA LYS A 123 3.23 -11.65 12.48
C LYS A 123 4.07 -11.00 11.38
N ILE A 124 4.87 -9.98 11.72
CA ILE A 124 5.63 -9.19 10.75
C ILE A 124 7.13 -9.46 10.90
N PHE A 125 7.74 -9.88 9.81
CA PHE A 125 9.18 -10.11 9.69
C PHE A 125 9.83 -8.88 9.04
N TRP A 126 10.54 -8.12 9.86
CA TRP A 126 11.13 -6.85 9.48
C TRP A 126 12.51 -7.02 8.84
N LEU A 127 12.74 -6.39 7.68
CA LEU A 127 14.02 -6.37 6.98
C LEU A 127 14.46 -4.92 6.78
N GLN A 128 15.62 -4.56 7.30
CA GLN A 128 16.20 -3.24 7.04
C GLN A 128 17.03 -3.24 5.77
N GLY A 129 16.82 -2.28 4.88
CA GLY A 129 17.69 -2.07 3.72
C GLY A 129 16.98 -1.50 2.50
N ASP A 130 17.73 -1.34 1.42
CA ASP A 130 17.16 -0.96 0.14
C ASP A 130 16.31 -2.11 -0.42
N CYS A 131 15.04 -1.84 -0.73
CA CYS A 131 14.12 -2.88 -1.17
C CYS A 131 14.58 -3.60 -2.44
N PHE A 132 15.27 -2.94 -3.37
CA PHE A 132 15.73 -3.58 -4.60
C PHE A 132 16.86 -4.58 -4.34
N GLU A 133 17.65 -4.37 -3.29
CA GLU A 133 18.70 -5.29 -2.84
C GLU A 133 18.14 -6.41 -1.95
N VAL A 134 17.33 -6.03 -0.95
CA VAL A 134 16.76 -6.97 0.04
C VAL A 134 15.86 -8.00 -0.64
N MET A 135 15.13 -7.62 -1.70
CA MET A 135 14.29 -8.52 -2.46
C MET A 135 15.05 -9.72 -3.05
N GLY A 136 16.37 -9.62 -3.26
CA GLY A 136 17.21 -10.72 -3.71
C GLY A 136 17.13 -11.98 -2.82
N ARG A 137 16.77 -11.83 -1.53
CA ARG A 137 16.56 -12.93 -0.58
C ARG A 137 15.34 -13.80 -0.91
N PHE A 138 14.43 -13.31 -1.75
CA PHE A 138 13.18 -13.98 -2.12
C PHE A 138 13.22 -14.57 -3.53
N LEU A 139 14.38 -14.57 -4.19
CA LEU A 139 14.53 -15.15 -5.53
C LEU A 139 14.20 -16.66 -5.51
N GLY A 140 13.29 -17.08 -6.38
CA GLY A 140 12.85 -18.48 -6.47
C GLY A 140 11.85 -18.92 -5.40
N VAL A 141 11.42 -18.02 -4.51
CA VAL A 141 10.37 -18.32 -3.52
C VAL A 141 9.00 -18.25 -4.19
N ALA A 142 8.22 -19.31 -4.07
CA ALA A 142 6.86 -19.38 -4.61
C ALA A 142 5.82 -18.76 -3.64
N GLY A 143 4.64 -18.41 -4.17
CA GLY A 143 3.50 -17.96 -3.36
C GLY A 143 3.67 -16.57 -2.73
N LEU A 144 4.47 -15.70 -3.37
CA LEU A 144 4.69 -14.33 -2.93
C LEU A 144 3.66 -13.37 -3.54
N VAL A 145 3.18 -12.44 -2.72
CA VAL A 145 2.58 -11.18 -3.16
C VAL A 145 3.51 -10.04 -2.77
N VAL A 146 3.73 -9.09 -3.67
CA VAL A 146 4.46 -7.85 -3.36
C VAL A 146 3.47 -6.70 -3.32
N PHE A 147 3.46 -5.97 -2.21
CA PHE A 147 2.78 -4.69 -2.09
C PHE A 147 3.83 -3.57 -2.03
N ALA A 148 3.70 -2.58 -2.89
CA ALA A 148 4.63 -1.46 -2.97
C ALA A 148 3.90 -0.11 -2.88
N SER A 149 4.19 0.65 -1.82
CA SER A 149 3.81 2.05 -1.65
C SER A 149 5.03 2.97 -1.70
N PRO A 150 5.63 3.18 -2.90
CA PRO A 150 6.84 3.96 -3.04
C PRO A 150 6.58 5.46 -2.71
N PRO A 151 7.65 6.23 -2.42
CA PRO A 151 7.55 7.68 -2.47
C PRO A 151 7.18 8.14 -3.89
N TRP A 152 6.35 9.18 -3.98
CA TRP A 152 5.82 9.70 -5.26
C TRP A 152 6.47 10.99 -5.76
N GLY A 153 7.49 11.50 -5.05
CA GLY A 153 8.18 12.74 -5.42
C GLY A 153 7.61 14.00 -4.75
N GLY A 154 6.97 13.88 -3.59
CA GLY A 154 6.45 15.03 -2.83
C GLY A 154 5.07 15.49 -3.29
N THR A 155 4.70 16.76 -3.07
CA THR A 155 3.36 17.27 -3.44
C THR A 155 3.20 17.59 -4.92
N GLU A 156 4.29 17.54 -5.69
CA GLU A 156 4.34 17.92 -7.11
C GLU A 156 3.44 17.04 -7.98
N TYR A 157 3.11 15.82 -7.57
CA TYR A 157 2.16 14.97 -8.29
C TYR A 157 0.76 15.58 -8.42
N THR A 158 0.40 16.55 -7.56
CA THR A 158 -0.88 17.26 -7.61
C THR A 158 -0.90 18.45 -8.58
N SER A 159 0.25 18.80 -9.18
CA SER A 159 0.37 19.95 -10.08
C SER A 159 -0.31 19.73 -11.43
N SER A 160 -0.54 18.49 -11.84
CA SER A 160 -1.23 18.11 -13.07
C SER A 160 -2.53 17.35 -12.78
N ASN A 161 -3.53 17.52 -13.66
CA ASN A 161 -4.78 16.77 -13.58
C ASN A 161 -4.56 15.26 -13.82
N ILE A 162 -3.56 14.92 -14.64
CA ILE A 162 -3.14 13.55 -14.94
C ILE A 162 -1.63 13.50 -14.66
N PHE A 163 -1.22 12.62 -13.75
CA PHE A 163 0.15 12.47 -13.32
C PHE A 163 0.89 11.46 -14.21
N ASP A 164 1.93 11.94 -14.89
CA ASP A 164 2.81 11.16 -15.74
C ASP A 164 3.77 10.32 -14.87
N LEU A 165 3.53 9.01 -14.82
CA LEU A 165 4.29 8.08 -14.00
C LEU A 165 5.74 7.87 -14.47
N THR A 166 6.10 8.36 -15.67
CA THR A 166 7.50 8.38 -16.12
C THR A 166 8.33 9.40 -15.35
N GLN A 167 7.68 10.42 -14.80
CA GLN A 167 8.30 11.49 -14.02
C GLN A 167 8.32 11.20 -12.51
N MET A 168 7.66 10.13 -12.06
CA MET A 168 7.58 9.77 -10.64
C MET A 168 8.98 9.52 -10.07
N GLN A 169 9.28 10.20 -8.96
CA GLN A 169 10.55 10.12 -8.26
C GLN A 169 10.38 9.51 -6.88
N PRO A 170 11.40 8.79 -6.37
CA PRO A 170 12.69 8.49 -7.00
C PRO A 170 12.62 7.31 -7.99
N TYR A 171 11.47 6.64 -8.12
CA TYR A 171 11.29 5.47 -8.98
C TYR A 171 10.07 5.66 -9.86
N ASN A 172 10.25 5.51 -11.17
CA ASN A 172 9.14 5.54 -12.12
C ASN A 172 8.39 4.19 -12.14
N LEU A 173 7.23 4.16 -12.81
CA LEU A 173 6.41 2.95 -12.94
C LEU A 173 7.20 1.76 -13.50
N ASP A 174 8.00 1.99 -14.55
CA ASP A 174 8.76 0.93 -15.22
C ASP A 174 9.77 0.28 -14.28
N LYS A 175 10.53 1.09 -13.55
CA LYS A 175 11.51 0.62 -12.57
C LYS A 175 10.85 -0.23 -11.49
N LEU A 176 9.70 0.21 -10.96
CA LEU A 176 8.97 -0.52 -9.92
C LEU A 176 8.44 -1.85 -10.46
N TYR A 177 7.71 -1.81 -11.58
CA TYR A 177 7.13 -2.99 -12.20
C TYR A 177 8.21 -4.03 -12.57
N THR A 178 9.22 -3.63 -13.34
CA THR A 178 10.27 -4.54 -13.81
C THR A 178 11.15 -5.09 -12.69
N SER A 179 11.34 -4.35 -11.59
CA SER A 179 12.15 -4.82 -10.48
C SER A 179 11.42 -5.87 -9.63
N PHE A 180 10.14 -5.67 -9.34
CA PHE A 180 9.39 -6.57 -8.46
C PHE A 180 8.79 -7.77 -9.20
N THR A 181 8.46 -7.64 -10.49
CA THR A 181 7.94 -8.78 -11.29
C THR A 181 8.96 -9.88 -11.57
N LYS A 182 10.25 -9.64 -11.26
CA LYS A 182 11.29 -10.69 -11.23
C LYS A 182 11.04 -11.76 -10.17
N TYR A 183 10.30 -11.42 -9.11
CA TYR A 183 10.09 -12.29 -7.95
C TYR A 183 8.70 -12.92 -7.94
N THR A 184 7.69 -12.20 -8.42
CA THR A 184 6.32 -12.70 -8.51
C THR A 184 5.52 -11.96 -9.57
N LYS A 185 4.49 -12.61 -10.14
CA LYS A 185 3.51 -11.93 -10.99
C LYS A 185 2.48 -11.15 -10.15
N GLU A 186 2.34 -11.47 -8.87
CA GLU A 186 1.36 -10.91 -7.95
C GLU A 186 1.91 -9.62 -7.31
N LEU A 187 1.70 -8.49 -8.00
CA LEU A 187 2.20 -7.19 -7.60
C LEU A 187 1.04 -6.21 -7.41
N VAL A 188 1.05 -5.49 -6.30
CA VAL A 188 0.12 -4.40 -6.01
C VAL A 188 0.90 -3.11 -5.86
N LEU A 189 0.62 -2.12 -6.70
CA LEU A 189 1.24 -0.80 -6.64
C LEU A 189 0.25 0.23 -6.08
N TYR A 190 0.63 0.91 -4.99
CA TYR A 190 -0.09 2.04 -4.42
C TYR A 190 0.45 3.35 -5.00
N LEU A 191 -0.36 4.02 -5.82
CA LEU A 191 0.05 5.13 -6.68
C LEU A 191 -0.80 6.40 -6.44
N PRO A 192 -0.33 7.57 -6.92
CA PRO A 192 -1.11 8.80 -6.88
C PRO A 192 -2.50 8.62 -7.51
N ARG A 193 -3.51 9.20 -6.87
CA ARG A 193 -4.93 9.14 -7.31
C ARG A 193 -5.21 9.63 -8.74
N ASN A 194 -4.31 10.42 -9.30
CA ASN A 194 -4.42 11.04 -10.61
C ASN A 194 -3.45 10.42 -11.62
N SER A 195 -2.86 9.26 -11.33
CA SER A 195 -1.92 8.60 -12.24
C SER A 195 -2.55 8.30 -13.61
N ASP A 196 -1.76 8.42 -14.68
CA ASP A 196 -2.21 8.10 -16.03
C ASP A 196 -2.53 6.60 -16.17
N LEU A 197 -3.83 6.29 -16.22
CA LEU A 197 -4.33 4.92 -16.39
C LEU A 197 -3.94 4.31 -17.74
N ASN A 198 -3.70 5.11 -18.78
CA ASN A 198 -3.24 4.58 -20.07
C ASN A 198 -1.79 4.11 -19.99
N GLN A 199 -0.95 4.77 -19.18
CA GLN A 199 0.41 4.30 -18.92
C GLN A 199 0.38 2.99 -18.12
N ILE A 200 -0.47 2.91 -17.11
CA ILE A 200 -0.67 1.71 -16.29
C ILE A 200 -1.18 0.54 -17.15
N ALA A 201 -2.18 0.76 -18.00
CA ALA A 201 -2.81 -0.28 -18.81
C ALA A 201 -1.85 -0.98 -19.78
N ARG A 202 -0.74 -0.33 -20.18
CA ARG A 202 0.31 -0.94 -21.02
C ARG A 202 1.01 -2.12 -20.35
N TYR A 203 0.94 -2.19 -19.02
CA TYR A 203 1.49 -3.30 -18.22
C TYR A 203 0.43 -4.39 -17.96
N GLY A 204 -0.84 -4.15 -18.31
CA GLY A 204 -1.90 -5.14 -18.29
C GLY A 204 -1.79 -6.07 -19.49
N GLY A 205 -1.50 -7.36 -19.25
CA GLY A 205 -1.41 -8.38 -20.30
C GLY A 205 0.02 -8.71 -20.73
N GLY A 206 0.88 -9.04 -19.76
CA GLY A 206 2.20 -9.66 -19.89
C GLY A 206 2.80 -9.69 -21.30
N GLY A 207 3.80 -8.84 -21.55
CA GLY A 207 4.44 -8.71 -22.87
C GLY A 207 4.71 -10.04 -23.57
N GLY A 208 3.92 -10.34 -24.61
CA GLY A 208 4.11 -11.50 -25.47
C GLY A 208 2.85 -11.98 -26.20
N GLY A 209 2.67 -11.56 -27.45
CA GLY A 209 1.86 -12.25 -28.47
C GLY A 209 0.34 -12.12 -28.40
N GLU A 210 -0.30 -12.24 -29.55
CA GLU A 210 -1.75 -12.06 -29.80
C GLU A 210 -2.66 -13.11 -29.14
N GLU A 211 -2.10 -14.16 -28.53
CA GLU A 211 -2.85 -15.36 -28.13
C GLU A 211 -3.08 -15.50 -26.61
N GLN A 212 -2.55 -14.58 -25.81
CA GLN A 212 -2.86 -14.50 -24.39
C GLN A 212 -4.02 -13.51 -24.21
N ALA A 213 -5.26 -14.03 -24.16
CA ALA A 213 -6.47 -13.24 -23.95
C ALA A 213 -6.20 -12.15 -22.90
N LYS A 214 -6.30 -10.88 -23.31
CA LYS A 214 -5.94 -9.69 -22.51
C LYS A 214 -6.55 -9.81 -21.12
N LYS A 215 -5.78 -10.28 -20.15
CA LYS A 215 -6.22 -10.35 -18.77
C LYS A 215 -6.45 -8.91 -18.31
N LYS A 216 -7.67 -8.62 -17.84
CA LYS A 216 -8.03 -7.29 -17.35
C LYS A 216 -7.09 -6.91 -16.21
N LEU A 217 -6.67 -5.65 -16.20
CA LEU A 217 -5.85 -5.08 -15.13
C LEU A 217 -6.79 -4.34 -14.18
N GLU A 218 -6.83 -4.77 -12.93
CA GLU A 218 -7.74 -4.18 -11.95
C GLU A 218 -7.11 -2.97 -11.28
N VAL A 219 -7.90 -1.88 -11.19
CA VAL A 219 -7.50 -0.63 -10.56
C VAL A 219 -8.59 -0.19 -9.59
N ALA A 220 -8.23 -0.04 -8.32
CA ALA A 220 -9.15 0.41 -7.27
C ALA A 220 -8.79 1.83 -6.82
N HIS A 221 -9.76 2.75 -6.87
CA HIS A 221 -9.65 4.08 -6.26
C HIS A 221 -10.07 4.05 -4.79
N TYR A 222 -9.21 4.56 -3.91
CA TYR A 222 -9.51 4.70 -2.49
C TYR A 222 -9.94 6.13 -2.19
N ALA A 223 -11.23 6.30 -1.92
CA ALA A 223 -11.82 7.58 -1.54
C ALA A 223 -12.15 7.63 -0.04
N ILE A 224 -11.98 8.81 0.56
CA ILE A 224 -12.41 9.07 1.93
C ILE A 224 -13.05 10.45 1.99
N MET A 225 -14.22 10.55 2.62
CA MET A 225 -14.98 11.80 2.77
C MET A 225 -15.21 12.54 1.44
N GLY A 226 -15.64 11.81 0.40
CA GLY A 226 -15.93 12.41 -0.92
C GLY A 226 -14.70 12.82 -1.74
N ALA A 227 -13.48 12.49 -1.30
CA ALA A 227 -12.26 12.79 -2.03
C ALA A 227 -11.44 11.53 -2.33
N SER A 228 -11.05 11.34 -3.60
CA SER A 228 -10.06 10.33 -3.97
C SER A 228 -8.70 10.64 -3.33
N LYS A 229 -8.02 9.63 -2.79
CA LYS A 229 -6.73 9.77 -2.08
C LYS A 229 -5.59 9.09 -2.81
N ALA A 230 -5.82 7.88 -3.30
CA ALA A 230 -4.84 7.08 -4.02
C ALA A 230 -5.54 6.04 -4.89
N LEU A 231 -4.77 5.33 -5.70
CA LEU A 231 -5.20 4.13 -6.38
C LEU A 231 -4.27 2.96 -6.08
N CYS A 232 -4.82 1.74 -6.07
CA CYS A 232 -4.02 0.52 -6.18
C CYS A 232 -4.21 -0.10 -7.56
N VAL A 233 -3.12 -0.55 -8.15
CA VAL A 233 -3.11 -1.36 -9.38
C VAL A 233 -2.72 -2.79 -9.02
N TYR A 234 -3.52 -3.76 -9.45
CA TYR A 234 -3.38 -5.18 -9.11
C TYR A 234 -2.93 -5.97 -10.34
N PHE A 235 -1.64 -6.29 -10.40
CA PHE A 235 -1.05 -7.09 -11.47
C PHE A 235 -1.04 -8.58 -11.09
N GLY A 236 -1.38 -9.45 -12.05
CA GLY A 236 -1.26 -10.90 -11.88
C GLY A 236 -2.58 -11.63 -11.77
N GLY A 237 -2.66 -12.53 -10.81
CA GLY A 237 -3.72 -13.47 -10.46
C GLY A 237 -4.89 -12.92 -9.65
N PHE A 238 -4.97 -11.61 -9.41
CA PHE A 238 -6.03 -11.04 -8.55
C PHE A 238 -7.42 -11.17 -9.19
N GLU A 239 -8.37 -11.72 -8.44
CA GLU A 239 -9.76 -11.92 -8.85
C GLU A 239 -10.69 -11.06 -7.98
N PHE A 240 -11.32 -10.05 -8.58
CA PHE A 240 -12.34 -9.25 -7.92
C PHE A 240 -13.70 -9.74 -8.42
N ASP A 241 -14.57 -10.13 -7.50
CA ASP A 241 -15.95 -10.47 -7.84
C ASP A 241 -16.62 -9.21 -8.41
N MET A 242 -16.85 -9.20 -9.72
CA MET A 242 -17.74 -8.23 -10.33
C MET A 242 -19.13 -8.59 -9.85
N VAL A 243 -19.80 -7.68 -9.15
CA VAL A 243 -21.25 -7.78 -9.00
C VAL A 243 -21.79 -7.68 -10.43
N GLU A 244 -22.23 -8.79 -11.00
CA GLU A 244 -23.05 -8.75 -12.21
C GLU A 244 -24.30 -7.95 -11.83
N GLU A 245 -24.43 -6.74 -12.36
CA GLU A 245 -25.71 -6.06 -12.35
C GLU A 245 -26.63 -6.93 -13.20
N ASP A 246 -27.55 -7.65 -12.56
CA ASP A 246 -28.63 -8.36 -13.23
C ASP A 246 -29.35 -7.37 -14.16
N GLU A 247 -29.09 -7.44 -15.47
CA GLU A 247 -29.93 -6.83 -16.50
C GLU A 247 -31.27 -7.59 -16.58
N GLU A 248 -32.03 -7.63 -15.50
CA GLU A 248 -33.44 -8.02 -15.50
C GLU A 248 -34.32 -6.79 -15.26
N MET A 249 -34.35 -5.88 -16.23
CA MET A 249 -35.49 -4.97 -16.38
C MET A 249 -35.80 -4.72 -17.85
N GLY A 250 -36.90 -5.33 -18.33
CA GLY A 250 -37.66 -4.76 -19.44
C GLY A 250 -38.12 -5.69 -20.57
N ALA A 251 -38.36 -6.98 -20.32
CA ALA A 251 -39.11 -7.83 -21.27
C ALA A 251 -40.40 -8.38 -20.65
N SER A 252 -41.22 -7.51 -20.04
CA SER A 252 -42.62 -7.86 -19.79
C SER A 252 -43.48 -7.39 -20.95
N ARG A 253 -43.86 -8.37 -21.76
CA ARG A 253 -45.02 -8.35 -22.66
C ARG A 253 -46.25 -7.84 -21.90
N VAL A 254 -46.92 -6.83 -22.45
CA VAL A 254 -48.38 -6.76 -22.37
C VAL A 254 -48.90 -6.57 -23.79
N SER A 255 -49.07 -7.70 -24.46
CA SER A 255 -50.17 -7.91 -25.40
C SER A 255 -51.41 -8.26 -24.59
N GLY A 256 -52.48 -7.47 -24.72
CA GLY A 256 -53.77 -7.69 -24.07
C GLY A 256 -54.55 -6.39 -23.95
#